data_AF-A0A5C9CZ17-F1
#
_entry.id   AF-A0A5C9CZ17-F1
#
_cell.length_a   1.000
_cell.length_b   1.000
_cell.length_c   1.000
_cell.angle_alpha   90.00
_cell.angle_beta   90.00
_cell.angle_gamma   90.00
#
_symmetry.space_group_name_H-M   'P 1'
#
loop_
_entity.id
_entity.type
_entity.pdbx_description
1 polymer ?
#
loop_
_entity_poly.entity_id
_entity_poly.type
_entity_poly.pdbx_seq_one_letter_code
_entity_poly.pdbx_strand_id
1 'polypeptide(L)'
;MAIVILGILVVVISRQRGVAQTNPVDLLVSKKGYLFAFLSSIFQAGGLIFSKLGLGSYSAISGTQIRIFFAILLFAAQALLTGQSHHVFELALKERKVMRFMVLGAIFGPFLGVTLSLFALQNTTAGTASTLMAMNPILIIPLSILILKQRVRPMEILGAIVAVSGAALFFLL
;
A
#
# COMPACT_ATOMS: atom_id res chain seq x y z
N MET A 1 -19.01 -4.49 3.60
CA MET A 1 -17.57 -4.79 3.85
C MET A 1 -17.19 -6.25 3.65
N ALA A 2 -17.95 -7.25 4.12
CA ALA A 2 -17.62 -8.67 3.93
C ALA A 2 -17.41 -9.08 2.44
N ILE A 3 -18.26 -8.58 1.54
CA ILE A 3 -18.15 -8.83 0.08
C ILE A 3 -16.86 -8.25 -0.50
N VAL A 4 -16.45 -7.06 -0.06
CA VAL A 4 -15.20 -6.40 -0.48
C VAL A 4 -13.99 -7.20 -0.01
N ILE A 5 -14.00 -7.67 1.25
CA ILE A 5 -12.94 -8.52 1.79
C ILE A 5 -12.82 -9.82 0.99
N LEU A 6 -13.95 -10.46 0.67
CA LEU A 6 -13.98 -11.70 -0.11
C LEU A 6 -13.44 -11.48 -1.54
N GLY A 7 -13.83 -10.38 -2.19
CA GLY A 7 -13.30 -9.99 -3.50
C GLY A 7 -11.79 -9.76 -3.48
N ILE A 8 -11.28 -9.02 -2.49
CA ILE A 8 -9.84 -8.77 -2.34
C ILE A 8 -9.08 -10.08 -2.09
N LEU A 9 -9.61 -10.98 -1.24
CA LEU A 9 -8.98 -12.28 -0.97
C LEU A 9 -8.85 -13.12 -2.25
N VAL A 10 -9.89 -13.17 -3.08
CA VAL A 10 -9.87 -13.89 -4.36
C VAL A 10 -8.81 -13.31 -5.30
N VAL A 11 -8.72 -11.98 -5.41
CA VAL A 11 -7.71 -11.30 -6.25
C VAL A 11 -6.30 -11.60 -5.75
N VAL A 12 -6.06 -11.46 -4.45
CA VAL A 12 -4.73 -11.65 -3.84
C VAL A 12 -4.24 -13.09 -4.00
N ILE A 13 -5.10 -14.08 -3.72
CA ILE A 13 -4.76 -15.51 -3.87
C ILE A 13 -4.49 -15.86 -5.34
N SER A 14 -5.32 -15.35 -6.26
CA SER A 14 -5.13 -15.54 -7.70
C SER A 14 -3.80 -14.98 -8.19
N ARG A 15 -3.42 -13.79 -7.70
CA ARG A 15 -2.16 -13.11 -8.05
C ARG A 15 -0.93 -13.82 -7.48
N GLN A 16 -0.98 -14.29 -6.23
CA GLN A 16 0.12 -15.07 -5.65
C GLN A 16 0.39 -16.37 -6.41
N ARG A 17 -0.67 -17.05 -6.88
CA ARG A 17 -0.53 -18.22 -7.78
C ARG A 17 0.05 -17.86 -9.15
N GLY A 18 -0.02 -16.59 -9.56
CA GLY A 18 0.62 -16.03 -10.75
C GLY A 18 2.13 -15.94 -10.63
N VAL A 19 2.60 -15.44 -9.49
CA VAL A 19 4.02 -15.22 -9.18
C VAL A 19 4.73 -16.52 -8.80
N ALA A 20 4.03 -17.48 -8.20
CA ALA A 20 4.57 -18.77 -7.77
C ALA A 20 5.09 -19.68 -8.91
N GLN A 21 4.94 -19.29 -10.18
CA GLN A 21 5.51 -20.05 -11.31
C GLN A 21 7.02 -19.83 -11.50
N THR A 22 7.64 -18.84 -10.84
CA THR A 22 9.07 -18.56 -11.05
C THR A 22 10.03 -19.22 -10.06
N ASN A 23 9.60 -19.71 -8.88
CA ASN A 23 10.45 -20.47 -7.96
C ASN A 23 9.64 -21.38 -7.01
N PRO A 24 9.92 -22.70 -6.92
CA PRO A 24 9.22 -23.64 -6.03
C PRO A 24 9.53 -23.46 -4.53
N VAL A 25 10.38 -22.50 -4.16
CA VAL A 25 10.77 -22.21 -2.76
C VAL A 25 9.82 -21.20 -2.09
N ASP A 26 9.04 -20.42 -2.85
CA ASP A 26 8.19 -19.33 -2.33
C ASP A 26 6.81 -19.79 -1.80
N LEU A 27 6.45 -21.07 -1.97
CA LEU A 27 5.19 -21.62 -1.47
C LEU A 27 5.27 -22.12 -0.02
N LEU A 28 6.49 -22.25 0.54
CA LEU A 28 6.67 -22.42 1.98
C LEU A 28 6.44 -21.06 2.63
N VAL A 29 5.16 -20.68 2.76
CA VAL A 29 4.77 -19.52 3.55
C VAL A 29 5.27 -19.76 4.98
N SER A 30 6.41 -19.15 5.28
CA SER A 30 7.08 -19.33 6.56
C SER A 30 6.16 -18.81 7.65
N LYS A 31 5.95 -19.57 8.72
CA LYS A 31 5.17 -19.13 9.90
C LYS A 31 5.59 -17.74 10.39
N LYS A 32 6.86 -17.38 10.18
CA LYS A 32 7.44 -16.05 10.45
C LYS A 32 6.77 -14.94 9.62
N GLY A 33 6.45 -15.17 8.35
CA GLY A 33 5.79 -14.20 7.48
C GLY A 33 4.39 -13.82 7.95
N TYR A 34 3.57 -14.81 8.35
CA TYR A 34 2.26 -14.53 8.94
C TYR A 34 2.37 -13.79 10.28
N LEU A 35 3.36 -14.14 11.11
CA LEU A 35 3.61 -13.43 12.36
C LEU A 35 3.97 -11.96 12.11
N PHE A 36 4.85 -11.67 11.15
CA PHE A 36 5.18 -10.29 10.77
C PHE A 36 4.00 -9.53 10.15
N ALA A 37 3.17 -10.18 9.33
CA ALA A 37 1.96 -9.56 8.78
C ALA A 37 0.93 -9.22 9.87
N PHE A 38 0.76 -10.12 10.84
CA PHE A 38 -0.10 -9.88 12.00
C PHE A 38 0.43 -8.73 12.85
N LEU A 39 1.73 -8.75 13.16
CA LEU A 39 2.37 -7.69 13.95
C LEU A 39 2.28 -6.33 13.23
N SER A 40 2.52 -6.31 11.91
CA SER A 40 2.34 -5.11 11.07
C SER A 40 0.91 -4.59 11.12
N SER A 41 -0.10 -5.46 11.09
CA SER A 41 -1.51 -5.06 11.18
C SER A 41 -1.82 -4.39 12.53
N ILE A 42 -1.25 -4.88 13.63
CA ILE A 42 -1.37 -4.24 14.95
C ILE A 42 -0.72 -2.86 14.96
N PHE A 43 0.52 -2.73 14.48
CA PHE A 43 1.20 -1.43 14.39
C PHE A 43 0.47 -0.47 13.44
N GLN A 44 -0.14 -0.97 12.36
CA GLN A 44 -0.90 -0.17 11.41
C GLN A 44 -2.20 0.37 12.03
N ALA A 45 -2.93 -0.47 12.76
CA ALA A 45 -4.13 -0.07 13.47
C ALA A 45 -3.81 0.88 14.64
N GLY A 46 -2.82 0.54 15.46
CA GLY A 46 -2.35 1.37 16.57
C GLY A 46 -1.82 2.72 16.07
N GLY A 47 -1.03 2.73 15.00
CA GLY A 47 -0.52 3.95 14.38
C GLY A 47 -1.62 4.87 13.86
N LEU A 48 -2.73 4.33 13.34
CA LEU A 48 -3.91 5.11 12.95
C LEU A 48 -4.60 5.74 14.17
N ILE A 49 -4.77 4.99 15.25
CA ILE A 49 -5.36 5.48 16.51
C ILE A 49 -4.50 6.59 17.10
N PHE A 50 -3.19 6.35 17.25
CA PHE A 50 -2.25 7.37 17.75
C PHE A 50 -2.17 8.58 16.82
N SER A 51 -2.24 8.38 15.51
CA SER A 51 -2.29 9.51 14.55
C SER A 51 -3.54 10.35 14.79
N LYS A 52 -4.72 9.73 15.00
CA LYS A 52 -5.96 10.44 15.29
C LYS A 52 -5.90 11.21 16.62
N LEU A 53 -5.32 10.61 17.66
CA LEU A 53 -5.14 11.25 18.97
C LEU A 53 -4.13 12.40 18.90
N GLY A 54 -3.03 12.24 18.17
CA GLY A 54 -2.00 13.26 18.01
C GLY A 54 -2.38 14.40 17.08
N LEU A 55 -3.33 14.18 16.15
CA LEU A 55 -3.78 15.19 15.19
C LEU A 55 -4.68 16.27 15.83
N GLY A 56 -5.45 15.96 16.88
CA GLY A 56 -6.22 16.95 17.66
C GLY A 56 -6.84 18.10 16.84
N SER A 57 -6.37 19.33 17.08
CA SER A 57 -6.73 20.57 16.34
C SER A 57 -5.71 20.98 15.25
N TYR A 58 -4.70 20.14 14.99
CA TYR A 58 -3.68 20.39 13.99
C TYR A 58 -4.14 20.00 12.58
N SER A 59 -3.64 20.73 11.58
CA SER A 59 -3.89 20.40 10.17
C SER A 59 -3.29 19.03 9.82
N ALA A 60 -3.99 18.26 8.97
CA ALA A 60 -3.54 16.95 8.50
C ALA A 60 -2.15 16.99 7.81
N ILE A 61 -1.81 18.14 7.22
CA ILE A 61 -0.54 18.40 6.55
C ILE A 61 0.59 18.48 7.58
N SER A 62 0.39 19.22 8.67
CA SER A 62 1.37 19.33 9.76
C SER A 62 1.63 17.97 10.43
N GLY A 63 0.58 17.18 10.66
CA GLY A 63 0.73 15.83 11.20
C GLY A 63 1.52 14.90 10.27
N THR A 64 1.34 15.05 8.96
CA THR A 64 2.09 14.28 7.95
C THR A 64 3.57 14.66 7.92
N GLN A 65 3.92 15.93 8.12
CA GLN A 65 5.31 16.38 8.22
C GLN A 65 6.02 15.74 9.41
N ILE A 66 5.39 15.75 10.59
CA ILE A 66 5.94 15.11 11.79
C ILE A 66 6.14 13.61 11.54
N ARG A 67 5.14 12.96 10.94
CA ARG A 67 5.21 11.53 10.59
C ARG A 67 6.38 11.22 9.65
N ILE A 68 6.57 12.01 8.60
CA ILE A 68 7.66 11.82 7.64
C ILE A 68 9.02 12.07 8.30
N PHE A 69 9.13 13.07 9.17
CA PHE A 69 10.37 13.35 9.89
C PHE A 69 10.81 12.17 10.75
N PHE A 70 9.91 11.63 11.57
CA PHE A 70 10.20 10.43 12.36
C PHE A 70 10.42 9.19 11.49
N ALA A 71 9.71 9.05 10.37
CA ALA A 71 9.95 7.95 9.43
C ALA A 71 11.37 8.00 8.87
N ILE A 72 11.88 9.16 8.48
CA ILE A 72 13.27 9.32 8.00
C ILE A 72 14.26 8.91 9.09
N LEU A 73 14.08 9.38 10.32
CA LEU A 73 14.97 9.03 11.44
C LEU A 73 14.96 7.53 11.74
N LEU A 74 13.79 6.91 11.81
CA LEU A 74 13.65 5.49 12.09
C LEU A 74 14.18 4.62 10.94
N PHE A 75 13.93 4.99 9.69
CA PHE A 75 14.49 4.26 8.54
C PHE A 75 16.01 4.44 8.45
N ALA A 76 16.55 5.61 8.78
CA ALA A 76 17.98 5.83 8.87
C ALA A 76 18.61 4.96 9.97
N ALA A 77 18.01 4.93 11.17
CA ALA A 77 18.45 4.08 12.26
C ALA A 77 18.36 2.59 11.90
N GLN A 78 17.27 2.15 11.25
CA GLN A 78 17.12 0.78 10.78
C GLN A 78 18.20 0.41 9.75
N ALA A 79 18.51 1.30 8.81
CA ALA A 79 19.55 1.09 7.81
C ALA A 79 20.94 0.94 8.46
N LEU A 80 21.22 1.70 9.53
CA LEU A 80 22.44 1.58 10.31
C LEU A 80 22.50 0.24 11.08
N LEU A 81 21.43 -0.13 11.78
CA LEU A 81 21.35 -1.35 12.59
C LEU A 81 21.43 -2.64 11.76
N THR A 82 20.91 -2.61 10.53
CA THR A 82 20.96 -3.77 9.61
C THR A 82 22.25 -3.87 8.81
N GLY A 83 23.21 -2.96 9.01
CA GLY A 83 24.50 -2.95 8.30
C GLY A 83 24.38 -2.63 6.80
N GLN A 84 23.21 -2.22 6.32
CA GLN A 84 22.94 -1.89 4.93
C GLN A 84 23.22 -0.42 4.60
N SER A 85 23.83 0.32 5.54
CA SER A 85 24.15 1.75 5.41
C SER A 85 24.93 2.06 4.13
N HIS A 86 25.90 1.23 3.75
CA HIS A 86 26.67 1.42 2.51
C HIS A 86 25.82 1.28 1.24
N HIS A 87 24.82 0.38 1.23
CA HIS A 87 23.91 0.22 0.09
C HIS A 87 22.92 1.38 -0.03
N VAL A 88 22.43 1.89 1.11
CA VAL A 88 21.43 2.97 1.17
C VAL A 88 22.05 4.34 0.94
N PHE A 89 23.20 4.64 1.54
CA PHE A 89 23.81 5.97 1.50
C PHE A 89 24.84 6.15 0.39
N GLU A 90 25.55 5.11 -0.07
CA GLU A 90 26.52 5.28 -1.15
C GLU A 90 26.05 4.75 -2.50
N LEU A 91 25.54 3.51 -2.54
CA LEU A 91 25.23 2.85 -3.81
C LEU A 91 23.94 3.41 -4.44
N ALA A 92 22.88 3.57 -3.64
CA ALA A 92 21.61 4.11 -4.13
C ALA A 92 21.70 5.59 -4.55
N LEU A 93 22.61 6.38 -3.95
CA LEU A 93 22.82 7.78 -4.33
C LEU A 93 23.61 7.95 -5.64
N LYS A 94 24.52 7.03 -5.96
CA LYS A 94 25.32 7.08 -7.20
C LYS A 94 24.50 6.77 -8.45
N GLU A 95 23.48 5.92 -8.33
CA GLU A 95 22.67 5.51 -9.47
C GLU A 95 21.54 6.51 -9.79
N ARG A 96 21.83 7.42 -10.72
CA ARG A 96 20.90 8.48 -11.16
C ARG A 96 19.56 7.93 -11.65
N LYS A 97 19.54 6.72 -12.22
CA LYS A 97 18.32 6.05 -12.66
C LYS A 97 17.46 5.62 -11.47
N VAL A 98 18.06 4.99 -10.47
CA VAL A 98 17.37 4.56 -9.24
C VAL A 98 16.81 5.77 -8.50
N MET A 99 17.62 6.84 -8.37
CA MET A 99 17.19 8.08 -7.72
C MET A 99 15.99 8.72 -8.43
N ARG A 100 15.97 8.77 -9.76
CA ARG A 100 14.81 9.28 -10.52
C ARG A 100 13.55 8.47 -10.25
N PHE A 101 13.62 7.14 -10.27
CA PHE A 101 12.45 6.31 -9.98
C PHE A 101 12.01 6.42 -8.51
N MET A 102 12.94 6.60 -7.58
CA MET A 102 12.62 6.79 -6.16
C MET A 102 11.92 8.13 -5.90
N VAL A 103 12.41 9.21 -6.52
CA VAL A 103 11.78 10.55 -6.44
C VAL A 103 10.40 10.53 -7.09
N LEU A 104 10.27 9.96 -8.30
CA LEU A 104 8.98 9.81 -8.95
C LEU A 104 8.02 8.96 -8.10
N GLY A 105 8.50 7.84 -7.55
CA GLY A 105 7.72 6.99 -6.66
C GLY A 105 7.28 7.69 -5.38
N ALA A 106 8.13 8.53 -4.78
CA ALA A 106 7.81 9.31 -3.60
C ALA A 106 6.79 10.43 -3.90
N ILE A 107 6.89 11.08 -5.06
CA ILE A 107 5.94 12.11 -5.50
C ILE A 107 4.57 11.49 -5.79
N PHE A 108 4.51 10.44 -6.61
CA PHE A 108 3.23 9.83 -6.99
C PHE A 108 2.62 8.95 -5.89
N GLY A 109 3.45 8.33 -5.05
CA GLY A 109 3.01 7.45 -3.97
C GLY A 109 2.57 8.24 -2.73
N PRO A 110 3.46 8.50 -1.77
CA PRO A 110 3.09 9.16 -0.53
C PRO A 110 2.69 10.63 -0.71
N PHE A 111 3.37 11.43 -1.54
CA PHE A 111 3.03 12.86 -1.62
C PHE A 111 1.66 13.09 -2.27
N LEU A 112 1.48 12.73 -3.53
CA LEU A 112 0.20 12.87 -4.22
C LEU A 112 -0.85 11.91 -3.65
N GLY A 113 -0.52 10.62 -3.49
CA GLY A 113 -1.48 9.62 -3.05
C GLY A 113 -2.04 9.89 -1.66
N VAL A 114 -1.20 10.17 -0.65
CA VAL A 114 -1.70 10.43 0.72
C VAL A 114 -2.36 11.80 0.80
N THR A 115 -1.85 12.82 0.10
CA THR A 115 -2.48 14.15 0.11
C THR A 115 -3.86 14.12 -0.56
N LEU A 116 -4.00 13.50 -1.74
CA LEU A 116 -5.31 13.33 -2.39
C LEU A 116 -6.24 12.44 -1.54
N SER A 117 -5.70 11.40 -0.90
CA SER A 117 -6.45 10.54 0.02
C SER A 117 -6.99 11.32 1.22
N LEU A 118 -6.18 12.18 1.83
CA LEU A 118 -6.60 13.03 2.95
C LEU A 118 -7.57 14.12 2.48
N PHE A 119 -7.33 14.70 1.31
CA PHE A 119 -8.23 15.68 0.69
C PHE A 119 -9.60 15.07 0.40
N ALA A 120 -9.65 13.86 -0.16
CA ALA A 120 -10.90 13.12 -0.36
C ALA A 120 -11.60 12.84 0.98
N LEU A 121 -10.86 12.47 2.02
CA LEU A 121 -11.42 12.24 3.35
C LEU A 121 -11.96 13.51 4.01
N GLN A 122 -11.39 14.68 3.70
CA GLN A 122 -11.87 15.97 4.19
C GLN A 122 -13.12 16.47 3.44
N ASN A 123 -13.24 16.17 2.15
CA ASN A 123 -14.31 16.67 1.28
C ASN A 123 -15.46 15.68 1.09
N THR A 124 -15.39 14.49 1.68
CA THR A 124 -16.34 13.40 1.45
C THR A 124 -16.42 12.50 2.70
N THR A 125 -17.48 11.71 2.85
CA THR A 125 -17.63 10.87 4.06
C THR A 125 -16.53 9.80 4.14
N ALA A 126 -16.17 9.41 5.37
CA ALA A 126 -15.15 8.38 5.60
C ALA A 126 -15.49 7.03 4.93
N GLY A 127 -16.79 6.69 4.81
CA GLY A 127 -17.23 5.45 4.14
C GLY A 127 -16.95 5.49 2.64
N THR A 128 -17.26 6.60 1.99
CA THR A 128 -17.06 6.79 0.54
C THR A 128 -15.56 6.91 0.18
N ALA A 129 -14.77 7.61 0.99
CA ALA A 129 -13.32 7.73 0.79
C ALA A 129 -12.59 6.38 1.02
N SER A 130 -12.95 5.64 2.06
CA SER A 130 -12.35 4.32 2.34
C SER A 130 -12.72 3.28 1.28
N THR A 131 -13.93 3.34 0.73
CA THR A 131 -14.36 2.47 -0.38
C THR A 131 -13.55 2.74 -1.63
N LEU A 132 -13.33 4.03 -1.98
CA LEU A 132 -12.48 4.41 -3.10
C LEU A 132 -11.03 3.90 -2.92
N MET A 133 -10.48 4.00 -1.70
CA MET A 133 -9.14 3.48 -1.40
C MET A 133 -9.08 1.95 -1.45
N ALA A 134 -10.13 1.25 -1.05
CA ALA A 134 -10.23 -0.20 -1.14
C ALA A 134 -10.26 -0.71 -2.60
N MET A 135 -10.60 0.16 -3.56
CA MET A 135 -10.56 -0.14 -4.99
C MET A 135 -9.16 0.01 -5.61
N ASN A 136 -8.13 0.44 -4.87
CA ASN A 136 -6.76 0.53 -5.38
C ASN A 136 -6.24 -0.75 -6.09
N PRO A 137 -6.49 -1.98 -5.57
CA PRO A 137 -6.06 -3.21 -6.25
C PRO A 137 -6.76 -3.43 -7.60
N ILE A 138 -7.94 -2.85 -7.81
CA ILE A 138 -8.68 -2.94 -9.07
C ILE A 138 -8.07 -2.00 -10.10
N LEU A 139 -7.80 -0.75 -9.70
CA LEU A 139 -7.19 0.27 -10.56
C LEU A 139 -5.79 -0.11 -11.03
N ILE A 140 -5.03 -0.88 -10.22
CA ILE A 140 -3.67 -1.29 -10.58
C ILE A 140 -3.64 -2.36 -11.69
N ILE A 141 -4.73 -3.12 -11.90
CA ILE A 141 -4.79 -4.20 -12.89
C ILE A 141 -4.65 -3.67 -14.33
N PRO A 142 -5.47 -2.71 -14.81
CA PRO A 142 -5.32 -2.17 -16.17
C PRO A 142 -3.98 -1.45 -16.37
N LEU A 143 -3.49 -0.74 -15.34
CA LEU A 143 -2.16 -0.13 -15.35
C LEU A 143 -1.04 -1.18 -15.50
N SER A 144 -1.18 -2.35 -14.87
CA SER A 144 -0.22 -3.45 -14.99
C SER A 144 -0.22 -4.06 -16.40
N ILE A 145 -1.40 -4.16 -17.05
CA ILE A 145 -1.51 -4.63 -18.44
C ILE A 145 -0.85 -3.63 -19.39
N LEU A 146 -1.13 -2.34 -19.23
CA LEU A 146 -0.73 -1.31 -20.18
C LEU A 146 0.75 -0.89 -20.04
N ILE A 147 1.23 -0.72 -18.80
CA ILE A 147 2.58 -0.25 -18.51
C ILE A 147 3.54 -1.42 -18.32
N LEU A 148 3.17 -2.40 -17.49
CA LEU A 148 4.04 -3.53 -17.14
C LEU A 148 3.92 -4.70 -18.14
N LYS A 149 2.97 -4.66 -19.07
CA LYS A 149 2.69 -5.72 -20.07
C LYS A 149 2.57 -7.12 -19.47
N GLN A 150 2.10 -7.20 -18.22
CA GLN A 150 1.93 -8.47 -17.52
C GLN A 150 0.67 -9.19 -18.01
N ARG A 151 0.75 -10.52 -18.17
CA ARG A 151 -0.42 -11.36 -18.51
C ARG A 151 -1.29 -11.53 -17.27
N VAL A 152 -2.37 -10.76 -17.20
CA VAL A 152 -3.37 -10.81 -16.13
C VAL A 152 -4.24 -12.06 -16.29
N ARG A 153 -4.49 -12.77 -15.20
CA ARG A 153 -5.28 -14.00 -15.21
C ARG A 153 -6.78 -13.68 -15.19
N PRO A 154 -7.65 -14.50 -15.83
CA PRO A 154 -9.10 -14.29 -15.81
C PRO A 154 -9.71 -14.20 -14.40
N MET A 155 -9.14 -14.94 -13.44
CA MET A 155 -9.54 -14.88 -12.03
C MET A 155 -9.23 -13.53 -11.36
N GLU A 156 -8.19 -12.80 -11.78
CA GLU A 156 -7.91 -11.46 -11.27
C GLU A 156 -8.96 -10.46 -11.75
N ILE A 157 -9.41 -10.60 -13.01
CA ILE A 157 -10.48 -9.79 -13.59
C ILE A 157 -11.81 -10.08 -12.88
N LEU A 158 -12.14 -11.35 -12.65
CA LEU A 158 -13.36 -11.72 -11.92
C LEU A 158 -13.36 -11.20 -10.48
N GLY A 159 -12.25 -11.35 -9.75
CA GLY A 159 -12.14 -10.82 -8.39
C GLY A 159 -12.21 -9.29 -8.35
N ALA A 160 -11.66 -8.62 -9.36
CA ALA A 160 -11.77 -7.17 -9.52
C ALA A 160 -13.22 -6.74 -9.74
N ILE A 161 -13.96 -7.42 -10.62
CA ILE A 161 -15.39 -7.17 -10.85
C ILE A 161 -16.18 -7.34 -9.55
N VAL A 162 -15.97 -8.43 -8.81
CA VAL A 162 -16.64 -8.67 -7.53
C VAL A 162 -16.33 -7.59 -6.51
N ALA A 163 -15.07 -7.12 -6.44
CA ALA A 163 -14.69 -6.04 -5.54
C ALA A 163 -15.33 -4.69 -5.93
N VAL A 164 -15.43 -4.38 -7.24
CA VAL A 164 -16.13 -3.18 -7.75
C VAL A 164 -17.62 -3.28 -7.41
N SER A 165 -18.25 -4.43 -7.65
CA SER A 165 -19.67 -4.65 -7.34
C SER A 165 -19.96 -4.53 -5.84
N GLY A 166 -19.07 -5.06 -4.98
CA GLY A 166 -19.19 -4.93 -3.53
C GLY A 166 -19.03 -3.48 -3.04
N ALA A 167 -18.15 -2.71 -3.67
CA ALA A 167 -17.99 -1.28 -3.42
C ALA A 167 -19.23 -0.48 -3.89
N ALA A 168 -19.76 -0.79 -5.08
CA ALA A 168 -20.97 -0.16 -5.62
C ALA A 168 -22.21 -0.44 -4.76
N LEU A 169 -22.38 -1.68 -4.28
CA LEU A 169 -23.44 -2.05 -3.35
C LEU A 169 -23.35 -1.29 -2.02
N PHE A 170 -22.14 -1.02 -1.53
CA PHE A 170 -21.93 -0.23 -0.32
C PHE A 170 -22.32 1.25 -0.51
N PHE A 171 -22.25 1.77 -1.74
CA PHE A 171 -22.69 3.13 -2.06
C PHE A 171 -24.20 3.25 -2.30
N LEU A 172 -24.86 2.14 -2.70
CA LEU A 172 -26.29 2.08 -3.00
C LEU A 172 -27.18 1.78 -1.77
N LEU A 173 -26.57 1.28 -0.68
CA LEU A 173 -27.20 0.99 0.61
C LEU A 173 -26.82 2.07 1.64
#